data_AF-A0A183TXZ4-F1
#
_entry.id   AF-A0A183TXZ4-F1
#
_cell.length_a   1.000
_cell.length_b   1.000
_cell.length_c   1.000
_cell.angle_alpha   90.00
_cell.angle_beta   90.00
_cell.angle_gamma   90.00
#
_symmetry.space_group_name_H-M   'P 1'
#
loop_
_entity.id
_entity.type
_entity.pdbx_description
1 polymer ?
#
loop_
_entity_poly.entity_id
_entity_poly.type
_entity_poly.pdbx_seq_one_letter_code
_entity_poly.pdbx_strand_id
1 'polypeptide(L)'
;MGGSASRRIGSQKVSMFLGRVLVSVVLVGFASAIPVDNGVEGEPEIECGPASITINFNTRNPFQGHVYVQGLYDQEGCRNDENGRTVAGIALPFDSCSVARIRSLNPRGIFVTTTVVISFHPLFVTKVDRAYRIQCFYMEADKTVSTQLEVSEITTAFQTQIVPMPICRYEILDGGPTGQPVQFATIGQQVYHKWTCDSETVDTFCAVVRSCFVDDGNGDNVQLLNEEGCALDKYLLNNLEYPTDLVAGQEAHVYKYADRSQLFYQCQIRITIKEPNSECERPKCVEPQGFG
;
A
#
# COMPACT_ATOMS: atom_id res chain seq x y z
N MET A 1 61.11 -61.77 55.81
CA MET A 1 59.85 -62.08 56.53
C MET A 1 58.86 -60.99 56.14
N GLY A 2 57.89 -61.29 55.27
CA GLY A 2 56.51 -61.55 55.70
C GLY A 2 55.85 -60.21 56.05
N GLY A 3 54.96 -59.61 55.26
CA GLY A 3 53.82 -60.18 54.58
C GLY A 3 52.55 -59.56 55.18
N SER A 4 51.56 -59.28 54.31
CA SER A 4 50.15 -58.97 54.60
C SER A 4 49.70 -57.49 54.63
N ALA A 5 48.94 -57.13 53.59
CA ALA A 5 47.70 -56.32 53.64
C ALA A 5 47.03 -56.49 52.26
N SER A 6 46.15 -57.48 52.02
CA SER A 6 44.73 -57.58 52.38
C SER A 6 43.93 -56.30 52.04
N ARG A 7 43.38 -56.22 50.81
CA ARG A 7 41.97 -56.53 50.42
C ARG A 7 41.21 -55.20 50.19
N ARG A 8 40.39 -54.98 49.16
CA ARG A 8 39.80 -55.81 48.09
C ARG A 8 39.23 -54.89 47.00
N ILE A 9 39.40 -55.32 45.74
CA ILE A 9 38.40 -55.48 44.65
C ILE A 9 37.59 -54.22 44.26
N GLY A 10 37.53 -53.76 43.01
CA GLY A 10 38.04 -54.20 41.70
C GLY A 10 37.76 -53.05 40.71
N SER A 11 38.71 -52.71 39.83
CA SER A 11 38.94 -53.30 38.50
C SER A 11 38.16 -52.62 37.37
N GLN A 12 38.92 -51.89 36.54
CA GLN A 12 38.80 -51.76 35.08
C GLN A 12 37.60 -50.94 34.56
N LYS A 13 37.75 -49.93 33.69
CA LYS A 13 38.68 -49.78 32.56
C LYS A 13 38.96 -48.28 32.30
N VAL A 14 40.20 -47.86 32.51
CA VAL A 14 40.78 -46.67 31.89
C VAL A 14 41.69 -47.19 30.78
N SER A 15 41.78 -46.48 29.65
CA SER A 15 42.68 -46.74 28.52
C SER A 15 42.07 -47.51 27.34
N MET A 16 41.15 -46.86 26.61
CA MET A 16 41.05 -47.02 25.14
C MET A 16 40.28 -45.85 24.50
N PHE A 17 40.69 -44.59 24.73
CA PHE A 17 40.01 -43.41 24.17
C PHE A 17 40.96 -42.36 23.57
N LEU A 18 42.17 -42.73 23.16
CA LEU A 18 43.13 -41.80 22.56
C LEU A 18 43.27 -41.88 21.03
N GLY A 19 42.58 -42.81 20.35
CA GLY A 19 42.85 -43.12 18.94
C GLY A 19 41.70 -42.88 17.94
N ARG A 20 40.59 -42.25 18.35
CA ARG A 20 39.40 -42.07 17.48
C ARG A 20 38.78 -40.69 17.48
N VAL A 21 39.45 -39.69 18.06
CA VAL A 21 38.94 -38.30 18.08
C VAL A 21 39.63 -37.41 17.03
N LEU A 22 40.74 -37.85 16.44
CA LEU A 22 41.52 -37.01 15.51
C LEU A 22 41.12 -37.10 14.02
N VAL A 23 40.21 -38.00 13.63
CA VAL A 23 39.74 -38.12 12.23
C VAL A 23 38.34 -37.50 12.03
N SER A 24 37.72 -37.03 13.12
CA SER A 24 36.39 -36.43 13.09
C SER A 24 36.39 -34.95 13.45
N VAL A 25 37.57 -34.30 13.49
CA VAL A 25 37.69 -32.84 13.40
C VAL A 25 37.38 -32.44 11.96
N VAL A 26 36.09 -32.53 11.66
CA VAL A 26 35.33 -31.44 11.08
C VAL A 26 36.06 -30.80 9.90
N LEU A 27 36.00 -31.51 8.77
CA LEU A 27 35.61 -30.90 7.51
C LEU A 27 34.26 -30.20 7.73
N VAL A 28 34.23 -29.07 8.45
CA VAL A 28 33.32 -27.99 8.08
C VAL A 28 33.91 -27.52 6.75
N GLY A 29 33.56 -28.24 5.69
CA GLY A 29 33.55 -27.65 4.38
C GLY A 29 32.69 -26.40 4.57
N PHE A 30 33.31 -25.24 4.41
CA PHE A 30 32.56 -24.05 4.05
C PHE A 30 31.80 -24.44 2.79
N ALA A 31 30.56 -24.90 2.96
CA ALA A 31 29.57 -24.84 1.93
C ALA A 31 29.32 -23.34 1.74
N SER A 32 30.22 -22.69 1.01
CA SER A 32 29.86 -21.52 0.24
C SER A 32 28.77 -22.03 -0.70
N ALA A 33 27.51 -21.95 -0.25
CA ALA A 33 26.39 -21.87 -1.16
C ALA A 33 26.84 -20.82 -2.16
N ILE A 34 27.12 -21.21 -3.40
CA ILE A 34 27.59 -20.30 -4.45
C ILE A 34 26.57 -19.17 -4.45
N PRO A 35 26.87 -17.99 -3.89
CA PRO A 35 25.92 -16.91 -3.93
C PRO A 35 25.91 -16.54 -5.41
N VAL A 36 24.76 -16.64 -6.07
CA VAL A 36 24.56 -15.85 -7.26
C VAL A 36 24.65 -14.41 -6.75
N ASP A 37 25.83 -13.80 -6.83
CA ASP A 37 26.10 -12.42 -6.39
C ASP A 37 25.54 -11.44 -7.44
N ASN A 38 24.30 -11.68 -7.85
CA ASN A 38 23.56 -10.82 -8.74
C ASN A 38 22.15 -10.67 -8.22
N GLY A 39 21.56 -9.52 -8.51
CA GLY A 39 20.25 -9.14 -8.02
C GLY A 39 19.82 -7.83 -8.68
N VAL A 40 18.54 -7.53 -8.54
CA VAL A 40 17.97 -6.26 -9.01
C VAL A 40 18.43 -5.14 -8.09
N GLU A 41 18.96 -4.07 -8.67
CA GLU A 41 19.32 -2.84 -7.97
C GLU A 41 18.16 -1.84 -8.05
N GLY A 42 17.59 -1.51 -6.88
CA GLY A 42 16.50 -0.53 -6.79
C GLY A 42 15.14 -1.07 -7.27
N GLU A 43 14.26 -0.13 -7.62
CA GLU A 43 12.94 -0.42 -8.18
C GLU A 43 13.02 -0.47 -9.72
N PRO A 44 12.24 -1.34 -10.38
CA PRO A 44 12.21 -1.41 -11.83
C PRO A 44 11.57 -0.17 -12.46
N GLU A 45 12.07 0.22 -13.63
CA GLU A 45 11.48 1.28 -14.44
C GLU A 45 10.31 0.71 -15.25
N ILE A 46 9.14 1.33 -15.12
CA ILE A 46 7.89 0.85 -15.75
C ILE A 46 7.33 1.94 -16.65
N GLU A 47 7.17 1.63 -17.94
CA GLU A 47 6.55 2.49 -18.93
C GLU A 47 5.22 1.89 -19.40
N CYS A 48 4.11 2.52 -18.98
CA CYS A 48 2.76 2.12 -19.36
C CYS A 48 2.39 2.75 -20.72
N GLY A 49 2.70 2.08 -21.82
CA GLY A 49 2.34 2.53 -23.18
C GLY A 49 0.86 2.27 -23.53
N PRO A 50 0.38 2.79 -24.69
CA PRO A 50 -1.00 2.61 -25.13
C PRO A 50 -1.31 1.20 -25.66
N ALA A 51 -0.30 0.44 -26.09
CA ALA A 51 -0.45 -0.90 -26.67
C ALA A 51 0.34 -1.99 -25.93
N SER A 52 1.32 -1.61 -25.11
CA SER A 52 2.19 -2.51 -24.37
C SER A 52 2.71 -1.87 -23.09
N ILE A 53 3.09 -2.68 -22.11
CA ILE A 53 3.83 -2.25 -20.91
C ILE A 53 5.29 -2.66 -21.08
N THR A 54 6.22 -1.72 -20.93
CA THR A 54 7.66 -2.00 -20.94
C THR A 54 8.19 -1.94 -19.52
N ILE A 55 8.96 -2.95 -19.10
CA ILE A 55 9.60 -3.00 -17.79
C ILE A 55 11.09 -3.22 -17.98
N ASN A 56 11.90 -2.39 -17.32
CA ASN A 56 13.35 -2.51 -17.29
C ASN A 56 13.86 -2.73 -15.87
N PHE A 57 14.70 -3.74 -15.69
CA PHE A 57 15.35 -4.09 -14.43
C PHE A 57 16.84 -3.75 -14.52
N ASN A 58 17.32 -2.91 -13.59
CA ASN A 58 18.75 -2.71 -13.40
C ASN A 58 19.30 -3.83 -12.53
N THR A 59 20.38 -4.47 -12.96
CA THR A 59 21.03 -5.58 -12.25
C THR A 59 22.47 -5.23 -11.89
N ARG A 60 22.93 -5.70 -10.73
CA ARG A 60 24.26 -5.40 -10.19
C ARG A 60 25.40 -5.89 -11.08
N ASN A 61 25.23 -7.07 -11.67
CA ASN A 61 26.16 -7.71 -12.59
C ASN A 61 25.43 -8.08 -13.89
N PRO A 62 26.15 -8.36 -14.99
CA PRO A 62 25.53 -8.80 -16.25
C PRO A 62 24.49 -9.90 -16.02
N PHE A 63 23.25 -9.61 -16.40
CA PHE A 63 22.11 -10.49 -16.26
C PHE A 63 22.27 -11.69 -17.18
N GLN A 64 22.02 -12.87 -16.63
CA GLN A 64 21.94 -14.11 -17.38
C GLN A 64 20.75 -14.89 -16.83
N GLY A 65 19.69 -14.98 -17.62
CA GLY A 65 18.46 -15.63 -17.21
C GLY A 65 17.28 -15.11 -17.99
N HIS A 66 16.11 -15.18 -17.37
CA HIS A 66 14.84 -14.96 -18.05
C HIS A 66 13.99 -13.95 -17.29
N VAL A 67 13.39 -13.00 -18.02
CA VAL A 67 12.33 -12.14 -17.53
C VAL A 67 11.03 -12.59 -18.19
N TYR A 68 9.99 -12.89 -17.42
CA TYR A 68 8.76 -13.44 -17.98
C TYR A 68 7.52 -13.11 -17.17
N VAL A 69 6.35 -13.21 -17.81
CA VAL A 69 5.06 -13.07 -17.13
C VAL A 69 4.71 -14.36 -16.38
N GLN A 70 4.36 -14.23 -15.10
CA GLN A 70 3.96 -15.37 -14.27
C GLN A 70 2.81 -16.16 -14.91
N GLY A 71 3.03 -17.46 -15.14
CA GLY A 71 2.03 -18.36 -15.76
C GLY A 71 2.06 -18.40 -17.29
N LEU A 72 2.90 -17.59 -17.95
CA LEU A 72 3.03 -17.55 -19.42
C LEU A 72 4.48 -17.78 -19.88
N TYR A 73 5.28 -18.53 -19.11
CA TYR A 73 6.69 -18.80 -19.41
C TYR A 73 6.91 -19.50 -20.76
N ASP A 74 5.98 -20.35 -21.17
CA ASP A 74 6.06 -21.12 -22.42
C ASP A 74 5.77 -20.28 -23.66
N GLN A 75 5.25 -19.05 -23.48
CA GLN A 75 4.98 -18.13 -24.59
C GLN A 75 6.21 -17.26 -24.85
N GLU A 76 6.84 -17.45 -26.00
CA GLU A 76 8.03 -16.68 -26.41
C GLU A 76 7.77 -15.16 -26.46
N GLY A 77 6.53 -14.73 -26.73
CA GLY A 77 6.15 -13.31 -26.73
C GLY A 77 6.07 -12.67 -25.34
N CYS A 78 6.02 -13.47 -24.27
CA CYS A 78 5.87 -13.01 -22.88
C CYS A 78 7.08 -13.40 -22.01
N ARG A 79 8.19 -13.73 -22.67
CA ARG A 79 9.48 -14.05 -22.07
C ARG A 79 10.58 -13.33 -22.84
N ASN A 80 11.53 -12.77 -22.12
CA ASN A 80 12.77 -12.24 -22.66
C ASN A 80 13.95 -12.97 -22.01
N ASP A 81 14.72 -13.64 -22.84
CA ASP A 81 15.92 -14.37 -22.46
C ASP A 81 17.12 -13.46 -22.76
N GLU A 82 17.63 -12.76 -21.75
CA GLU A 82 18.68 -11.74 -21.93
C GLU A 82 20.01 -12.23 -21.33
N ASN A 83 21.08 -12.10 -22.12
CA ASN A 83 22.40 -12.64 -21.81
C ASN A 83 23.47 -11.53 -21.88
N GLY A 84 24.01 -11.15 -20.73
CA GLY A 84 25.23 -10.37 -20.61
C GLY A 84 25.07 -8.85 -20.53
N ARG A 85 23.84 -8.33 -20.46
CA ARG A 85 23.58 -6.90 -20.21
C ARG A 85 23.25 -6.65 -18.75
N THR A 86 23.60 -5.49 -18.21
CA THR A 86 23.26 -5.09 -16.84
C THR A 86 21.82 -4.58 -16.71
N VAL A 87 21.13 -4.40 -17.84
CA VAL A 87 19.71 -4.05 -17.89
C VAL A 87 18.98 -5.21 -18.54
N ALA A 88 17.96 -5.73 -17.85
CA ALA A 88 17.09 -6.78 -18.35
C ALA A 88 15.69 -6.19 -18.60
N GLY A 89 15.19 -6.27 -19.83
CA GLY A 89 13.93 -5.61 -20.22
C GLY A 89 12.88 -6.57 -20.78
N ILE A 90 11.60 -6.29 -20.59
CA ILE A 90 10.51 -6.98 -21.30
C ILE A 90 9.42 -6.00 -21.73
N ALA A 91 8.96 -6.13 -22.97
CA ALA A 91 7.79 -5.44 -23.48
C ALA A 91 6.63 -6.44 -23.53
N LEU A 92 5.51 -6.09 -22.91
CA LEU A 92 4.33 -6.92 -22.77
C LEU A 92 3.17 -6.35 -23.59
N PRO A 93 2.93 -6.87 -24.80
CA PRO A 93 1.77 -6.48 -25.60
C PRO A 93 0.46 -6.91 -24.95
N PHE A 94 -0.58 -6.08 -25.06
CA PHE A 94 -1.87 -6.35 -24.42
C PHE A 94 -2.72 -7.45 -25.07
N ASP A 95 -2.38 -7.83 -26.30
CA ASP A 95 -3.07 -8.81 -27.12
C ASP A 95 -2.58 -10.24 -26.87
N SER A 96 -1.28 -10.41 -26.64
CA SER A 96 -0.61 -11.71 -26.51
C SER A 96 -0.39 -12.13 -25.06
N CYS A 97 -0.04 -11.22 -24.15
CA CYS A 97 0.39 -11.57 -22.79
C CYS A 97 -0.72 -11.57 -21.72
N SER A 98 -1.99 -11.78 -22.11
CA SER A 98 -3.16 -11.99 -21.22
C SER A 98 -3.15 -11.14 -19.94
N VAL A 99 -2.86 -9.83 -20.07
CA VAL A 99 -2.81 -8.91 -18.92
C VAL A 99 -4.19 -8.76 -18.29
N ALA A 100 -4.27 -8.81 -16.95
CA ALA A 100 -5.54 -8.72 -16.25
C ALA A 100 -6.04 -7.26 -16.29
N ARG A 101 -7.29 -7.05 -16.73
CA ARG A 101 -7.90 -5.71 -16.85
C ARG A 101 -9.08 -5.60 -15.89
N ILE A 102 -8.98 -4.68 -14.94
CA ILE A 102 -10.01 -4.42 -13.92
C ILE A 102 -10.56 -3.02 -14.16
N ARG A 103 -11.86 -2.89 -14.40
CA ARG A 103 -12.51 -1.59 -14.54
C ARG A 103 -12.66 -0.93 -13.16
N SER A 104 -12.28 0.33 -13.08
CA SER A 104 -12.47 1.19 -11.92
C SER A 104 -13.56 2.20 -12.22
N LEU A 105 -14.50 2.36 -11.28
CA LEU A 105 -15.59 3.34 -11.38
C LEU A 105 -15.21 4.69 -10.77
N ASN A 106 -14.24 4.72 -9.85
CA ASN A 106 -13.75 5.92 -9.18
C ASN A 106 -12.27 5.76 -8.77
N PRO A 107 -11.31 6.42 -9.46
CA PRO A 107 -11.46 7.19 -10.70
C PRO A 107 -11.88 6.30 -11.89
N ARG A 108 -12.63 6.84 -12.85
CA ARG A 108 -13.08 6.11 -14.04
C ARG A 108 -11.88 5.74 -14.91
N GLY A 109 -11.70 4.44 -15.15
CA GLY A 109 -10.58 3.95 -15.94
C GLY A 109 -10.41 2.45 -15.82
N ILE A 110 -9.27 1.95 -16.29
CA ILE A 110 -8.93 0.53 -16.29
C ILE A 110 -7.57 0.34 -15.65
N PHE A 111 -7.52 -0.48 -14.61
CA PHE A 111 -6.28 -1.01 -14.08
C PHE A 111 -5.85 -2.23 -14.90
N VAL A 112 -4.66 -2.15 -15.49
CA VAL A 112 -4.00 -3.27 -16.15
C VAL A 112 -2.95 -3.81 -15.19
N THR A 113 -3.14 -5.03 -14.71
CA THR A 113 -2.27 -5.69 -13.75
C THR A 113 -1.58 -6.87 -14.41
N THR A 114 -0.27 -7.01 -14.18
CA THR A 114 0.52 -8.17 -14.60
C THR A 114 1.58 -8.49 -13.54
N THR A 115 2.00 -9.74 -13.45
CA THR A 115 3.10 -10.12 -12.54
C THR A 115 4.26 -10.60 -13.37
N VAL A 116 5.40 -9.93 -13.23
CA VAL A 116 6.62 -10.21 -13.97
C VAL A 116 7.65 -10.80 -13.02
N VAL A 117 8.28 -11.88 -13.43
CA VAL A 117 9.30 -12.59 -12.68
C VAL A 117 10.63 -12.40 -13.40
N ILE A 118 11.64 -11.98 -12.65
CA ILE A 118 13.04 -11.98 -13.09
C ILE A 118 13.76 -13.14 -12.41
N SER A 119 14.30 -14.05 -13.24
CA SER A 119 15.05 -15.21 -12.79
C SER A 119 16.49 -15.13 -13.26
N PHE A 120 17.43 -15.32 -12.32
CA PHE A 120 18.88 -15.24 -12.57
C PHE A 120 19.52 -16.60 -12.89
N HIS A 121 18.71 -17.65 -13.08
CA HIS A 121 19.21 -18.98 -13.42
C HIS A 121 18.41 -19.58 -14.58
N PRO A 122 19.07 -20.12 -15.62
CA PRO A 122 18.41 -20.49 -16.88
C PRO A 122 17.43 -21.67 -16.78
N LEU A 123 17.50 -22.47 -15.71
CA LEU A 123 16.70 -23.69 -15.54
C LEU A 123 15.84 -23.74 -14.27
N PHE A 124 16.11 -22.87 -13.28
CA PHE A 124 15.54 -23.03 -11.94
C PHE A 124 15.25 -21.68 -11.33
N VAL A 125 14.19 -21.60 -10.53
CA VAL A 125 13.92 -20.41 -9.72
C VAL A 125 14.77 -20.46 -8.46
N THR A 126 15.54 -19.41 -8.20
CA THR A 126 16.49 -19.34 -7.07
C THR A 126 16.10 -18.30 -6.03
N LYS A 127 16.82 -18.25 -4.91
CA LYS A 127 16.56 -17.29 -3.82
C LYS A 127 16.70 -15.82 -4.24
N VAL A 128 17.47 -15.53 -5.28
CA VAL A 128 17.69 -14.16 -5.76
C VAL A 128 16.61 -13.68 -6.72
N ASP A 129 15.76 -14.59 -7.19
CA ASP A 129 14.68 -14.28 -8.13
C ASP A 129 13.57 -13.47 -7.45
N ARG A 130 12.94 -12.58 -8.21
CA ARG A 130 11.92 -11.66 -7.70
C ARG A 130 10.72 -11.65 -8.62
N ALA A 131 9.54 -11.52 -8.01
CA ALA A 131 8.29 -11.31 -8.71
C ALA A 131 7.75 -9.92 -8.37
N TYR A 132 7.44 -9.13 -9.39
CA TYR A 132 6.90 -7.79 -9.26
C TYR A 132 5.49 -7.75 -9.82
N ARG A 133 4.53 -7.34 -8.99
CA ARG A 133 3.15 -7.09 -9.43
C ARG A 133 3.05 -5.66 -9.92
N ILE A 134 3.00 -5.49 -11.23
CA ILE A 134 2.90 -4.21 -11.92
C ILE A 134 1.42 -3.88 -12.13
N GLN A 135 1.04 -2.63 -11.85
CA GLN A 135 -0.32 -2.13 -12.01
C GLN A 135 -0.28 -0.75 -12.68
N CYS A 136 -0.67 -0.68 -13.95
CA CYS A 136 -0.83 0.55 -14.70
C CYS A 136 -2.30 0.98 -14.64
N PHE A 137 -2.57 2.27 -14.42
CA PHE A 137 -3.92 2.82 -14.45
C PHE A 137 -4.12 3.68 -15.70
N TYR A 138 -5.07 3.29 -16.54
CA TYR A 138 -5.47 4.02 -17.73
C TYR A 138 -6.77 4.77 -17.44
N MET A 139 -6.69 6.09 -17.29
CA MET A 139 -7.86 6.93 -17.09
C MET A 139 -8.73 6.97 -18.35
N GLU A 140 -10.03 6.76 -18.17
CA GLU A 140 -11.01 7.00 -19.22
C GLU A 140 -11.31 8.50 -19.26
N ALA A 141 -10.68 9.21 -20.19
CA ALA A 141 -10.95 10.62 -20.42
C ALA A 141 -12.13 10.77 -21.38
N ASP A 142 -13.17 11.51 -20.99
CA ASP A 142 -14.13 12.11 -21.93
C ASP A 142 -13.41 13.21 -22.72
N LYS A 143 -12.54 12.80 -23.66
CA LYS A 143 -11.98 13.74 -24.63
C LYS A 143 -13.07 14.05 -25.66
N THR A 144 -13.64 15.25 -25.58
CA THR A 144 -14.32 15.85 -26.72
C THR A 144 -13.28 15.99 -27.84
N VAL A 145 -13.36 15.10 -28.83
CA VAL A 145 -12.48 15.14 -30.01
C VAL A 145 -12.89 16.35 -30.84
N SER A 146 -12.31 17.53 -30.57
CA SER A 146 -12.38 18.64 -31.50
C SER A 146 -11.39 18.37 -32.63
N THR A 147 -11.90 18.02 -33.82
CA THR A 147 -11.10 18.01 -35.05
C THR A 147 -10.68 19.46 -35.33
N GLN A 148 -9.40 19.78 -35.18
CA GLN A 148 -8.89 21.11 -35.51
C GLN A 148 -8.22 21.05 -36.88
N LEU A 149 -8.82 21.81 -37.80
CA LEU A 149 -8.21 22.25 -39.05
C LEU A 149 -6.96 23.05 -38.69
N GLU A 150 -5.80 22.71 -39.26
CA GLU A 150 -4.54 23.43 -39.03
C GLU A 150 -4.66 24.90 -39.47
N VAL A 151 -4.48 25.81 -38.52
CA VAL A 151 -3.99 27.17 -38.78
C VAL A 151 -3.03 27.53 -37.64
N SER A 152 -1.82 27.94 -38.03
CA SER A 152 -0.70 28.22 -37.14
C SER A 152 -1.00 29.31 -36.12
N GLU A 153 -1.04 28.95 -34.83
CA GLU A 153 -0.92 29.89 -33.70
C GLU A 153 0.11 29.35 -32.68
N ILE A 154 0.74 30.29 -31.96
CA ILE A 154 1.84 30.09 -31.02
C ILE A 154 1.54 28.90 -30.09
N THR A 155 2.39 27.87 -30.12
CA THR A 155 2.26 26.70 -29.25
C THR A 155 2.50 27.09 -27.79
N THR A 156 1.41 27.24 -27.04
CA THR A 156 1.48 27.23 -25.58
C THR A 156 1.91 25.83 -25.17
N ALA A 157 3.09 25.71 -24.55
CA ALA A 157 3.55 24.46 -23.98
C ALA A 157 2.55 24.03 -22.90
N PHE A 158 1.82 22.93 -23.14
CA PHE A 158 0.99 22.30 -22.12
C PHE A 158 1.92 21.66 -21.08
N GLN A 159 2.23 22.42 -20.04
CA GLN A 159 2.91 21.89 -18.87
C GLN A 159 1.86 21.27 -17.94
N THR A 160 1.60 19.98 -18.11
CA THR A 160 0.76 19.22 -17.18
C THR A 160 1.52 19.02 -15.88
N GLN A 161 1.27 19.87 -14.89
CA GLN A 161 1.76 19.65 -13.54
C GLN A 161 0.85 18.63 -12.86
N ILE A 162 1.39 17.47 -12.52
CA ILE A 162 0.67 16.46 -11.74
C ILE A 162 0.60 16.99 -10.30
N VAL A 163 -0.56 17.50 -9.89
CA VAL A 163 -0.77 17.98 -8.51
C VAL A 163 -1.08 16.76 -7.63
N PRO A 164 -0.29 16.47 -6.58
CA PRO A 164 -0.53 15.35 -5.69
C PRO A 164 -1.85 15.52 -4.92
N MET A 165 -2.56 14.41 -4.71
CA MET A 165 -3.82 14.39 -3.96
C MET A 165 -3.54 14.60 -2.45
N PRO A 166 -4.36 15.37 -1.72
CA PRO A 166 -4.11 15.62 -0.31
C PRO A 166 -4.33 14.39 0.56
N ILE A 167 -3.59 14.33 1.67
CA ILE A 167 -3.65 13.21 2.64
C ILE A 167 -4.56 13.63 3.79
N CYS A 168 -5.66 12.90 3.98
CA CYS A 168 -6.61 13.19 5.06
C CYS A 168 -6.40 12.34 6.30
N ARG A 169 -6.64 12.95 7.47
CA ARG A 169 -6.54 12.35 8.80
C ARG A 169 -7.79 12.67 9.60
N TYR A 170 -8.14 11.76 10.50
CA TYR A 170 -9.26 11.89 11.42
C TYR A 170 -8.74 11.72 12.85
N GLU A 171 -9.11 12.66 13.71
CA GLU A 171 -8.67 12.74 15.11
C GLU A 171 -9.84 13.10 16.02
N ILE A 172 -9.81 12.59 17.25
CA ILE A 172 -10.72 12.98 18.32
C ILE A 172 -9.90 13.74 19.36
N LEU A 173 -10.27 15.00 19.61
CA LEU A 173 -9.56 15.89 20.52
C LEU A 173 -10.36 16.12 21.81
N ASP A 174 -9.67 16.40 22.91
CA ASP A 174 -10.30 16.70 24.19
C ASP A 174 -10.94 18.10 24.19
N GLY A 175 -12.23 18.19 24.47
CA GLY A 175 -12.99 19.43 24.45
C GLY A 175 -13.21 20.00 23.05
N GLY A 176 -12.25 20.77 22.54
CA GLY A 176 -12.41 21.64 21.35
C GLY A 176 -11.39 21.42 20.23
N PRO A 177 -11.39 22.27 19.18
CA PRO A 177 -10.58 22.10 17.96
C PRO A 177 -9.06 22.21 18.14
N THR A 178 -8.61 22.74 19.28
CA THR A 178 -7.20 22.87 19.70
C THR A 178 -6.83 21.91 20.82
N GLY A 179 -7.73 20.98 21.17
CA GLY A 179 -7.51 19.96 22.19
C GLY A 179 -6.40 18.98 21.83
N GLN A 180 -5.98 18.19 22.82
CA GLN A 180 -5.02 17.11 22.60
C GLN A 180 -5.74 15.85 22.09
N PRO A 181 -5.10 15.03 21.22
CA PRO A 181 -5.68 13.76 20.78
C PRO A 181 -5.98 12.82 21.95
N VAL A 182 -7.20 12.27 21.97
CA VAL A 182 -7.69 11.40 23.04
C VAL A 182 -7.67 9.95 22.58
N GLN A 183 -7.01 9.08 23.37
CA GLN A 183 -7.04 7.63 23.15
C GLN A 183 -8.05 6.91 24.05
N PHE A 184 -8.31 7.47 25.23
CA PHE A 184 -9.25 6.93 26.22
C PHE A 184 -10.12 8.06 26.74
N ALA A 185 -11.44 7.85 26.71
CA ALA A 185 -12.39 8.85 27.16
C ALA A 185 -13.47 8.21 28.03
N THR A 186 -14.05 9.01 28.92
CA THR A 186 -15.19 8.59 29.74
C THR A 186 -16.51 8.95 29.06
N ILE A 187 -17.55 8.14 29.25
CA ILE A 187 -18.88 8.42 28.71
C ILE A 187 -19.35 9.81 29.15
N GLY A 188 -19.86 10.60 28.22
CA GLY A 188 -20.32 11.96 28.45
C GLY A 188 -19.20 13.02 28.47
N GLN A 189 -17.93 12.63 28.32
CA GLN A 189 -16.85 13.60 28.10
C GLN A 189 -17.07 14.35 26.79
N GLN A 190 -16.88 15.67 26.82
CA GLN A 190 -16.93 16.51 25.63
C GLN A 190 -15.66 16.31 24.80
N VAL A 191 -15.84 16.01 23.52
CA VAL A 191 -14.75 15.79 22.57
C VAL A 191 -15.04 16.51 21.26
N TYR A 192 -13.99 16.74 20.48
CA TYR A 192 -14.07 17.36 19.17
C TYR A 192 -13.59 16.40 18.10
N HIS A 193 -14.48 16.05 17.17
CA HIS A 193 -14.14 15.27 15.99
C HIS A 193 -13.54 16.21 14.95
N LYS A 194 -12.33 15.89 14.47
CA LYS A 194 -11.59 16.71 13.51
C LYS A 194 -11.16 15.89 12.32
N TRP A 195 -11.52 16.36 11.12
CA TRP A 195 -11.01 15.87 9.85
C TRP A 195 -10.11 16.93 9.25
N THR A 196 -8.90 16.56 8.85
CA THR A 196 -7.92 17.48 8.28
C THR A 196 -7.27 16.83 7.07
N CYS A 197 -7.22 17.55 5.95
CA CYS A 197 -6.55 17.12 4.73
C CYS A 197 -5.35 18.03 4.44
N ASP A 198 -4.16 17.45 4.32
CA ASP A 198 -2.94 18.19 4.05
C ASP A 198 -2.61 18.15 2.56
N SER A 199 -2.37 19.32 1.95
CA SER A 199 -1.97 19.49 0.54
C SER A 199 -0.70 20.33 0.46
N GLU A 200 0.16 20.04 -0.52
CA GLU A 200 1.30 20.90 -0.87
C GLU A 200 0.86 22.19 -1.57
N THR A 201 -0.31 22.16 -2.23
CA THR A 201 -0.89 23.31 -2.91
C THR A 201 -1.93 24.00 -2.04
N VAL A 202 -1.90 25.33 -2.05
CA VAL A 202 -2.86 26.18 -1.34
C VAL A 202 -4.05 26.45 -2.26
N ASP A 203 -5.26 26.48 -1.70
CA ASP A 203 -6.50 26.91 -2.38
C ASP A 203 -6.89 26.09 -3.64
N THR A 204 -6.34 24.89 -3.79
CA THR A 204 -6.59 24.04 -4.96
C THR A 204 -7.68 22.99 -4.72
N PHE A 205 -7.90 22.62 -3.46
CA PHE A 205 -8.76 21.50 -3.10
C PHE A 205 -9.79 21.87 -2.05
N CYS A 206 -10.96 21.26 -2.18
CA CYS A 206 -12.04 21.29 -1.20
C CYS A 206 -12.23 19.87 -0.65
N ALA A 207 -12.25 19.74 0.67
CA ALA A 207 -12.60 18.50 1.35
C ALA A 207 -14.03 18.57 1.88
N VAL A 208 -14.81 17.52 1.63
CA VAL A 208 -16.15 17.33 2.17
C VAL A 208 -16.26 15.94 2.77
N VAL A 209 -16.58 15.85 4.05
CA VAL A 209 -16.85 14.57 4.72
C VAL A 209 -18.25 14.12 4.31
N ARG A 210 -18.37 12.89 3.81
CA ARG A 210 -19.62 12.26 3.37
C ARG A 210 -20.08 11.24 4.41
N SER A 211 -20.17 9.98 4.03
CA SER A 211 -20.68 8.90 4.88
C SER A 211 -19.67 8.55 5.97
N CYS A 212 -20.14 8.55 7.21
CA CYS A 212 -19.41 8.09 8.38
C CYS A 212 -20.24 7.07 9.12
N PHE A 213 -19.61 6.02 9.62
CA PHE A 213 -20.23 5.05 10.52
C PHE A 213 -19.29 4.70 11.67
N VAL A 214 -19.88 4.26 12.76
CA VAL A 214 -19.19 3.70 13.90
C VAL A 214 -19.51 2.21 13.99
N ASP A 215 -18.48 1.39 14.20
CA ASP A 215 -18.56 -0.07 14.30
C ASP A 215 -18.07 -0.52 15.69
N ASP A 216 -18.69 -1.57 16.23
CA ASP A 216 -18.32 -2.20 17.49
C ASP A 216 -17.24 -3.30 17.34
N GLY A 217 -16.86 -3.61 16.10
CA GLY A 217 -15.87 -4.62 15.75
C GLY A 217 -16.43 -6.04 15.63
N ASN A 218 -17.73 -6.24 15.87
CA ASN A 218 -18.47 -7.49 15.65
C ASN A 218 -19.47 -7.40 14.49
N GLY A 219 -19.44 -6.32 13.70
CA GLY A 219 -20.24 -6.15 12.49
C GLY A 219 -21.53 -5.35 12.71
N ASP A 220 -21.82 -4.92 13.94
CA ASP A 220 -22.90 -3.96 14.21
C ASP A 220 -22.37 -2.54 13.97
N ASN A 221 -22.95 -1.85 13.00
CA ASN A 221 -22.58 -0.47 12.68
C ASN A 221 -23.77 0.49 12.79
N VAL A 222 -23.49 1.72 13.20
CA VAL A 222 -24.45 2.82 13.22
C VAL A 222 -23.91 3.94 12.33
N GLN A 223 -24.74 4.39 11.39
CA GLN A 223 -24.40 5.48 10.50
C GLN A 223 -24.54 6.82 11.23
N LEU A 224 -23.48 7.63 11.18
CA LEU A 224 -23.42 8.96 11.79
C LEU A 224 -23.75 10.05 10.78
N LEU A 225 -23.23 9.92 9.56
CA LEU A 225 -23.47 10.83 8.45
C LEU A 225 -23.99 10.06 7.24
N ASN A 226 -24.94 10.64 6.51
CA ASN A 226 -25.46 10.11 5.25
C ASN A 226 -24.48 10.31 4.07
N GLU A 227 -24.87 9.86 2.87
CA GLU A 227 -24.04 9.97 1.67
C GLU A 227 -23.80 11.42 1.21
N GLU A 228 -24.68 12.34 1.63
CA GLU A 228 -24.60 13.77 1.38
C GLU A 228 -23.70 14.51 2.38
N GLY A 229 -23.28 13.87 3.47
CA GLY A 229 -22.46 14.48 4.53
C GLY A 229 -23.25 15.18 5.64
N CYS A 230 -24.54 14.86 5.77
CA CYS A 230 -25.41 15.36 6.82
C CYS A 230 -25.54 14.37 7.98
N ALA A 231 -25.58 14.92 9.20
CA ALA A 231 -25.73 14.11 10.39
C ALA A 231 -27.13 13.51 10.48
N LEU A 232 -27.19 12.30 11.04
CA LEU A 232 -28.44 11.56 11.23
C LEU A 232 -29.01 11.71 12.65
N ASP A 233 -28.15 11.82 13.68
CA ASP A 233 -28.58 11.89 15.07
C ASP A 233 -27.76 12.91 15.89
N LYS A 234 -28.44 13.96 16.36
CA LYS A 234 -27.85 15.06 17.16
C LYS A 234 -27.20 14.63 18.48
N TYR A 235 -27.60 13.48 19.03
CA TYR A 235 -27.03 12.97 20.28
C TYR A 235 -25.71 12.23 20.06
N LEU A 236 -25.45 11.76 18.85
CA LEU A 236 -24.20 11.09 18.48
C LEU A 236 -23.23 12.05 17.81
N LEU A 237 -23.69 12.81 16.82
CA LEU A 237 -22.88 13.77 16.08
C LEU A 237 -23.79 14.81 15.41
N ASN A 238 -23.48 16.09 15.55
CA ASN A 238 -24.19 17.16 14.85
C ASN A 238 -23.65 17.37 13.42
N ASN A 239 -24.33 18.21 12.64
CA ASN A 239 -23.87 18.60 11.31
C ASN A 239 -22.47 19.21 11.38
N LEU A 240 -21.57 18.79 10.49
CA LEU A 240 -20.18 19.23 10.55
C LEU A 240 -20.01 20.70 10.18
N GLU A 241 -19.10 21.37 10.90
CA GLU A 241 -18.65 22.71 10.56
C GLU A 241 -17.36 22.62 9.73
N TYR A 242 -17.19 23.56 8.80
CA TYR A 242 -16.02 23.63 7.93
C TYR A 242 -15.29 24.95 8.13
N PRO A 243 -14.40 25.06 9.13
CA PRO A 243 -13.64 26.27 9.39
C PRO A 243 -12.72 26.68 8.23
N THR A 244 -12.23 25.69 7.46
CA THR A 244 -11.39 25.92 6.26
C THR A 244 -11.74 24.94 5.16
N ASP A 245 -11.15 25.11 3.98
CA ASP A 245 -11.43 24.28 2.81
C ASP A 245 -11.03 22.81 2.94
N LEU A 246 -10.07 22.54 3.82
CA LEU A 246 -9.51 21.22 4.06
C LEU A 246 -9.71 20.72 5.50
N VAL A 247 -10.46 21.46 6.32
CA VAL A 247 -10.73 21.10 7.72
C VAL A 247 -12.23 21.08 7.96
N ALA A 248 -12.70 19.99 8.52
CA ALA A 248 -14.04 19.85 9.06
C ALA A 248 -13.96 19.45 10.54
N GLY A 249 -14.95 19.84 11.32
CA GLY A 249 -15.03 19.33 12.68
C GLY A 249 -16.36 19.63 13.36
N GLN A 250 -16.56 18.93 14.47
CA GLN A 250 -17.78 19.08 15.27
C GLN A 250 -17.56 18.62 16.72
N GLU A 251 -18.17 19.33 17.65
CA GLU A 251 -18.28 18.95 19.06
C GLU A 251 -19.29 17.82 19.25
N ALA A 252 -18.92 16.83 20.06
CA ALA A 252 -19.76 15.71 20.43
C ALA A 252 -19.48 15.26 21.86
N HIS A 253 -20.32 14.37 22.38
CA HIS A 253 -20.11 13.72 23.67
C HIS A 253 -19.79 12.26 23.45
N VAL A 254 -18.86 11.72 24.24
CA VAL A 254 -18.44 10.32 24.13
C VAL A 254 -19.60 9.40 24.51
N TYR A 255 -19.90 8.45 23.62
CA TYR A 255 -20.88 7.39 23.81
C TYR A 255 -20.22 6.02 23.63
N LYS A 256 -20.96 4.94 23.93
CA LYS A 256 -20.53 3.56 23.65
C LYS A 256 -21.73 2.65 23.47
N TYR A 257 -21.53 1.52 22.78
CA TYR A 257 -22.49 0.41 22.81
C TYR A 257 -22.53 -0.22 24.22
N ALA A 258 -23.69 -0.79 24.58
CA ALA A 258 -23.81 -1.61 25.78
C ALA A 258 -22.84 -2.82 25.67
N ASP A 259 -22.13 -3.13 26.76
CA ASP A 259 -21.17 -4.23 26.86
C ASP A 259 -19.98 -4.21 25.88
N ARG A 260 -19.75 -3.10 25.16
CA ARG A 260 -18.55 -2.89 24.33
C ARG A 260 -17.59 -1.88 24.95
N SER A 261 -16.30 -2.08 24.74
CA SER A 261 -15.23 -1.26 25.30
C SER A 261 -14.51 -0.39 24.27
N GLN A 262 -14.76 -0.60 22.96
CA GLN A 262 -14.09 0.10 21.86
C GLN A 262 -15.09 0.46 20.77
N LEU A 263 -14.81 1.55 20.06
CA LEU A 263 -15.57 2.04 18.91
C LEU A 263 -14.61 2.31 17.76
N PHE A 264 -14.97 1.88 16.55
CA PHE A 264 -14.20 2.11 15.34
C PHE A 264 -14.94 3.07 14.42
N TYR A 265 -14.38 4.26 14.22
CA TYR A 265 -14.95 5.26 13.34
C TYR A 265 -14.36 5.11 11.94
N GLN A 266 -15.23 5.07 10.93
CA GLN A 266 -14.83 5.01 9.53
C GLN A 266 -15.63 6.06 8.74
N CYS A 267 -14.91 6.87 7.98
CA CYS A 267 -15.47 8.00 7.25
C CYS A 267 -14.95 8.03 5.81
N GLN A 268 -15.82 8.41 4.88
CA GLN A 268 -15.49 8.70 3.50
C GLN A 268 -15.38 10.20 3.30
N ILE A 269 -14.25 10.65 2.75
CA ILE A 269 -13.99 12.06 2.46
C ILE A 269 -13.90 12.22 0.94
N ARG A 270 -14.65 13.17 0.41
CA ARG A 270 -14.61 13.55 -1.00
C ARG A 270 -13.74 14.79 -1.16
N ILE A 271 -12.72 14.69 -1.99
CA ILE A 271 -11.86 15.82 -2.36
C ILE A 271 -12.24 16.26 -3.78
N THR A 272 -12.46 17.55 -3.98
CA THR A 272 -12.73 18.17 -5.28
C THR A 272 -11.75 19.29 -5.56
N ILE A 273 -11.48 19.56 -6.85
CA ILE A 273 -10.67 20.71 -7.25
C ILE A 273 -11.53 21.98 -7.10
N LYS A 274 -10.96 23.01 -6.48
CA LYS A 274 -11.60 24.31 -6.31
C LYS A 274 -11.43 25.14 -7.59
N GLU A 275 -12.52 25.72 -8.07
CA GLU A 275 -12.45 26.65 -9.21
C GLU A 275 -11.90 28.01 -8.73
N PRO A 276 -11.13 28.73 -9.58
CA PRO A 276 -10.60 30.03 -9.20
C PRO A 276 -11.73 31.02 -8.87
N ASN A 277 -11.69 31.57 -7.64
CA ASN A 277 -12.70 32.47 -7.06
C ASN A 277 -14.06 31.83 -6.70
N SER A 278 -14.18 30.51 -6.61
CA SER A 278 -15.38 29.85 -6.07
C SER A 278 -15.18 29.46 -4.59
N GLU A 279 -16.27 29.38 -3.83
CA GLU A 279 -16.24 28.79 -2.49
C GLU A 279 -16.52 27.28 -2.58
N CYS A 280 -15.97 26.51 -1.64
CA CYS A 280 -16.22 25.08 -1.59
C CYS A 280 -17.69 24.76 -1.31
N GLU A 281 -18.29 23.92 -2.14
CA GLU A 281 -19.66 23.44 -1.92
C GLU A 281 -19.76 22.67 -0.61
N ARG A 282 -20.60 23.15 0.32
CA ARG A 282 -20.87 22.49 1.61
C ARG A 282 -22.22 21.79 1.62
N PRO A 283 -22.36 20.67 2.34
CA PRO A 283 -23.64 20.01 2.55
C PRO A 283 -24.67 20.97 3.16
N LYS A 284 -25.87 21.03 2.55
CA LYS A 284 -27.00 21.81 3.08
C LYS A 284 -27.88 20.89 3.91
N CYS A 285 -27.57 20.82 5.20
CA CYS A 285 -28.21 19.87 6.11
C CYS A 285 -29.28 20.55 6.95
N VAL A 286 -30.39 19.85 7.16
CA VAL A 286 -31.36 20.18 8.21
C VAL A 286 -30.81 19.74 9.56
N GLU A 287 -31.31 20.31 10.65
CA GLU A 287 -30.93 19.84 11.98
C GLU A 287 -31.33 18.36 12.16
N PRO A 288 -30.41 17.48 12.58
CA PRO A 288 -30.72 16.07 12.79
C PRO A 288 -31.73 15.91 13.92
N GLN A 289 -32.75 15.08 13.67
CA GLN A 289 -33.66 14.63 14.73
C GLN A 289 -32.99 13.44 15.41
N GLY A 290 -32.98 13.43 16.75
CA GLY A 290 -32.45 12.26 17.47
C GLY A 290 -33.32 11.04 17.21
N PHE A 291 -32.73 9.83 17.25
CA PHE A 291 -33.52 8.60 17.13
C PHE A 291 -34.61 8.56 18.22
N GLY A 292 -35.88 8.61 17.79
CA GLY A 292 -37.08 8.60 18.63
C GLY A 292 -38.33 8.35 17.81
#